data_AF-A0A6B0SEE0-F1
#
_entry.id   AF-A0A6B0SEE0-F1
#
_cell.length_a   1.000
_cell.length_b   1.000
_cell.length_c   1.000
_cell.angle_alpha   90.00
_cell.angle_beta   90.00
_cell.angle_gamma   90.00
#
_symmetry.space_group_name_H-M   'P 1'
#
loop_
_entity.id
_entity.type
_entity.pdbx_description
1 polymer ?
#
loop_
_entity_poly.entity_id
_entity_poly.type
_entity_poly.pdbx_seq_one_letter_code
_entity_poly.pdbx_strand_id
1 'polypeptide(L)'
;MSASRAANVDVVNDTNGLVALEPGPNIESDVVRESNGELVIDFTADGNADGVNVNSRYQVGVFDSSNTWSMPGTSLNDTPALDWQDGMGDDYAFAIRNQDMAEHGIRIAYEAADTDNFNGAYIYFQFEPTGANSQYLRIRIDESNGNNVEASSDTIPAGTAYRCSFLVDTRAVDADVDDTDLSGQIRISTF
;
A
#
# COMPACT_ATOMS: atom_id res chain seq x y z
N MET A 1 22.93 37.49 11.48
CA MET A 1 21.69 37.38 10.69
C MET A 1 21.32 35.91 10.65
N SER A 2 20.21 35.50 11.26
CA SER A 2 19.75 34.12 11.19
C SER A 2 18.26 34.11 10.89
N ALA A 3 17.87 33.36 9.87
CA ALA A 3 16.50 32.89 9.70
C ALA A 3 16.60 31.41 9.36
N SER A 4 16.63 30.56 10.38
CA SER A 4 16.40 29.13 10.23
C SER A 4 14.90 28.94 10.01
N ARG A 5 14.51 28.38 8.86
CA ARG A 5 13.16 27.82 8.66
C ARG A 5 13.27 26.32 8.85
N ALA A 6 12.65 25.83 9.92
CA ALA A 6 12.25 24.44 10.03
C ALA A 6 10.75 24.38 9.74
N ALA A 7 10.32 23.42 8.93
CA ALA A 7 8.93 23.04 8.81
C ALA A 7 8.82 21.63 9.36
N ASN A 8 8.09 21.47 10.45
CA ASN A 8 7.61 20.16 10.87
C ASN A 8 6.29 19.92 10.14
N VAL A 9 6.17 18.77 9.50
CA VAL A 9 4.90 18.27 8.96
C VAL A 9 4.36 17.31 10.01
N ASP A 10 3.40 17.79 10.80
CA ASP A 10 2.59 16.97 11.70
C ASP A 10 1.30 16.59 10.96
N VAL A 11 0.94 15.30 10.96
CA VAL A 11 -0.40 14.84 10.57
C VAL A 11 -1.19 14.56 11.85
N VAL A 12 -2.44 15.03 11.89
CA VAL A 12 -3.31 15.05 13.08
C VAL A 12 -4.09 13.74 13.14
N ASN A 13 -4.24 13.20 14.36
CA ASN A 13 -5.11 12.07 14.71
C ASN A 13 -6.43 12.03 13.90
N ASP A 14 -6.63 10.93 13.17
CA ASP A 14 -7.67 10.71 12.16
C ASP A 14 -8.99 10.13 12.71
N THR A 15 -9.22 10.16 14.03
CA THR A 15 -10.45 9.60 14.64
C THR A 15 -11.75 10.28 14.15
N ASN A 16 -11.66 11.41 13.41
CA ASN A 16 -12.80 12.09 12.76
C ASN A 16 -12.54 12.40 11.27
N GLY A 17 -11.62 11.70 10.61
CA GLY A 17 -11.41 11.85 9.17
C GLY A 17 -12.57 11.32 8.34
N LEU A 18 -12.75 11.86 7.13
CA LEU A 18 -13.71 11.32 6.17
C LEU A 18 -13.32 9.89 5.73
N VAL A 19 -12.01 9.62 5.73
CA VAL A 19 -11.44 8.34 5.32
C VAL A 19 -10.43 7.91 6.37
N ALA A 20 -10.54 6.67 6.84
CA ALA A 20 -9.61 6.08 7.80
C ALA A 20 -8.69 5.03 7.16
N LEU A 21 -7.48 4.94 7.69
CA LEU A 21 -6.51 3.89 7.39
C LEU A 21 -6.44 2.89 8.55
N GLU A 22 -6.83 1.64 8.28
CA GLU A 22 -6.93 0.59 9.31
C GLU A 22 -6.06 -0.60 8.92
N PRO A 23 -5.20 -1.13 9.81
CA PRO A 23 -4.48 -2.39 9.52
C PRO A 23 -5.46 -3.55 9.38
N GLY A 24 -5.09 -4.57 8.59
CA GLY A 24 -5.91 -5.77 8.41
C GLY A 24 -6.07 -6.58 9.70
N PRO A 25 -7.25 -7.17 9.96
CA PRO A 25 -7.56 -7.83 11.23
C PRO A 25 -6.79 -9.14 11.46
N ASN A 26 -6.35 -9.81 10.39
CA ASN A 26 -5.63 -11.08 10.46
C ASN A 26 -4.14 -10.97 10.14
N ILE A 27 -3.59 -9.75 10.16
CA ILE A 27 -2.15 -9.58 9.93
C ILE A 27 -1.38 -9.94 11.20
N GLU A 28 -0.72 -11.09 11.17
CA GLU A 28 0.36 -11.42 12.11
C GLU A 28 1.70 -10.87 11.59
N SER A 29 1.78 -9.56 11.34
CA SER A 29 2.99 -8.92 10.81
C SER A 29 3.28 -7.60 11.52
N ASP A 30 4.50 -7.47 12.05
CA ASP A 30 5.01 -6.20 12.58
C ASP A 30 5.31 -5.17 11.49
N VAL A 31 5.23 -5.59 10.21
CA VAL A 31 5.43 -4.72 9.04
C VAL A 31 4.31 -3.71 8.89
N VAL A 32 3.06 -4.07 9.18
CA VAL A 32 1.91 -3.15 9.06
C VAL A 32 1.23 -3.03 10.41
N ARG A 33 1.25 -1.82 11.00
CA ARG A 33 0.74 -1.59 12.34
C ARG A 33 0.21 -0.18 12.51
N GLU A 34 -0.65 0.01 13.51
CA GLU A 34 -1.00 1.35 13.97
C GLU A 34 0.04 1.83 15.00
N SER A 35 0.56 3.04 14.83
CA SER A 35 1.43 3.70 15.80
C SER A 35 1.04 5.17 15.91
N ASN A 36 0.74 5.64 17.12
CA ASN A 36 0.28 7.01 17.38
C ASN A 36 -0.97 7.44 16.57
N GLY A 37 -1.84 6.50 16.20
CA GLY A 37 -3.02 6.75 15.35
C GLY A 37 -2.71 6.87 13.86
N GLU A 38 -1.50 6.47 13.44
CA GLU A 38 -1.07 6.43 12.04
C GLU A 38 -0.85 4.98 11.61
N LEU A 39 -1.22 4.66 10.37
CA LEU A 39 -0.83 3.41 9.73
C LEU A 39 0.65 3.50 9.35
N VAL A 40 1.45 2.58 9.89
CA VAL A 40 2.88 2.46 9.60
C VAL A 40 3.11 1.19 8.81
N ILE A 41 3.82 1.32 7.68
CA ILE A 41 4.39 0.20 6.92
C ILE A 41 5.91 0.28 7.08
N ASP A 42 6.48 -0.62 7.87
CA ASP A 42 7.88 -0.56 8.30
C ASP A 42 8.55 -1.93 8.22
N PHE A 43 9.43 -2.10 7.22
CA PHE A 43 10.22 -3.31 7.05
C PHE A 43 11.44 -3.39 8.01
N THR A 44 11.62 -2.40 8.89
CA THR A 44 12.77 -2.28 9.81
C THR A 44 12.41 -2.52 11.29
N ALA A 45 11.14 -2.83 11.58
CA ALA A 45 10.48 -2.68 12.88
C ALA A 45 11.17 -3.34 14.11
N ASP A 46 12.12 -4.26 13.94
CA ASP A 46 12.86 -4.93 15.02
C ASP A 46 14.32 -4.46 15.22
N GLY A 47 14.68 -3.30 14.64
CA GLY A 47 15.79 -2.50 15.15
C GLY A 47 17.21 -2.92 14.75
N ASN A 48 17.39 -3.58 13.60
CA ASN A 48 18.70 -3.73 12.93
C ASN A 48 18.57 -4.08 11.43
N ALA A 49 17.37 -4.05 10.85
CA ALA A 49 17.18 -4.35 9.44
C ALA A 49 17.19 -3.05 8.63
N ASP A 50 18.08 -2.96 7.63
CA ASP A 50 18.22 -1.80 6.73
C ASP A 50 17.19 -1.83 5.57
N GLY A 51 16.07 -2.54 5.74
CA GLY A 51 15.01 -2.68 4.74
C GLY A 51 14.77 -4.13 4.28
N VAL A 52 14.43 -4.30 3.01
CA VAL A 52 14.15 -5.60 2.39
C VAL A 52 15.42 -6.22 1.81
N ASN A 53 15.57 -7.54 1.90
CA ASN A 53 16.72 -8.23 1.30
C ASN A 53 16.71 -8.07 -0.23
N VAL A 54 17.89 -7.98 -0.84
CA VAL A 54 18.04 -8.17 -2.29
C VAL A 54 17.67 -9.59 -2.69
N ASN A 55 17.31 -9.79 -3.95
CA ASN A 55 16.89 -11.08 -4.48
C ASN A 55 15.77 -11.77 -3.68
N SER A 56 14.87 -10.98 -3.10
CA SER A 56 13.82 -11.46 -2.22
C SER A 56 12.47 -10.94 -2.67
N ARG A 57 11.43 -11.54 -2.09
CA ARG A 57 10.05 -11.14 -2.34
C ARG A 57 9.30 -11.16 -1.02
N TYR A 58 8.58 -10.09 -0.77
CA TYR A 58 7.76 -9.90 0.42
C TYR A 58 6.33 -9.65 -0.03
N GLN A 59 5.39 -10.37 0.56
CA GLN A 59 3.97 -10.18 0.35
C GLN A 59 3.34 -9.90 1.71
N VAL A 60 2.48 -8.89 1.77
CA VAL A 60 1.66 -8.61 2.95
C VAL A 60 0.20 -8.62 2.50
N GLY A 61 -0.57 -9.46 3.16
CA GLY A 61 -1.93 -9.80 2.79
C GLY A 61 -2.02 -10.76 1.59
N VAL A 62 -3.25 -11.12 1.25
CA VAL A 62 -3.60 -12.02 0.15
C VAL A 62 -4.06 -11.18 -1.05
N PHE A 63 -3.58 -11.53 -2.24
CA PHE A 63 -4.12 -10.97 -3.49
C PHE A 63 -5.37 -11.73 -3.89
N ASP A 64 -6.38 -10.99 -4.34
CA ASP A 64 -7.57 -11.59 -4.90
C ASP A 64 -7.26 -12.22 -6.26
N SER A 65 -7.34 -13.56 -6.30
CA SER A 65 -7.08 -14.37 -7.49
C SER A 65 -8.24 -14.40 -8.49
N SER A 66 -9.44 -13.95 -8.10
CA SER A 66 -10.61 -13.85 -8.98
C SER A 66 -10.42 -12.77 -10.05
N ASN A 67 -9.63 -11.73 -9.75
CA ASN A 67 -9.29 -10.66 -10.67
C ASN A 67 -7.84 -10.80 -11.19
N THR A 68 -7.63 -11.81 -12.02
CA THR A 68 -6.32 -12.15 -12.63
C THR A 68 -5.65 -11.01 -13.39
N TRP A 69 -6.41 -10.02 -13.88
CA TRP A 69 -5.87 -8.84 -14.56
C TRP A 69 -5.20 -7.86 -13.60
N SER A 70 -5.52 -7.93 -12.31
CA SER A 70 -5.01 -7.07 -11.24
C SER A 70 -4.11 -7.81 -10.24
N MET A 71 -3.79 -9.07 -10.50
CA MET A 71 -2.87 -9.85 -9.68
C MET A 71 -1.46 -9.77 -10.27
N PRO A 72 -0.41 -9.51 -9.46
CA PRO A 72 0.94 -9.65 -9.96
C PRO A 72 1.19 -11.14 -10.29
N GLY A 73 1.65 -11.47 -11.50
CA GLY A 73 1.94 -12.86 -11.90
C GLY A 73 3.05 -13.54 -11.07
N THR A 74 3.67 -12.75 -10.20
CA THR A 74 4.70 -13.07 -9.21
C THR A 74 4.17 -13.03 -7.79
N SER A 75 2.86 -13.01 -7.54
CA SER A 75 2.36 -13.17 -6.17
C SER A 75 2.93 -14.43 -5.54
N LEU A 76 3.23 -14.38 -4.24
CA LEU A 76 3.48 -15.60 -3.50
C LEU A 76 2.17 -16.38 -3.48
N ASN A 77 2.28 -17.71 -3.65
CA ASN A 77 1.13 -18.59 -3.69
C ASN A 77 0.62 -18.79 -2.27
N ASP A 78 0.16 -17.69 -1.69
CA ASP A 78 -0.57 -17.62 -0.44
C ASP A 78 -2.03 -17.74 -0.82
N THR A 79 -2.39 -18.92 -1.34
CA THR A 79 -3.78 -19.32 -1.34
C THR A 79 -4.02 -19.79 0.08
N PRO A 80 -4.61 -18.96 0.97
CA PRO A 80 -5.41 -19.56 2.02
C PRO A 80 -6.39 -20.51 1.30
N ALA A 81 -6.86 -21.55 1.98
CA ALA A 81 -7.87 -22.45 1.44
C ALA A 81 -9.25 -21.74 1.29
N LEU A 82 -9.26 -20.49 0.83
CA LEU A 82 -10.42 -19.70 0.48
C LEU A 82 -10.99 -20.29 -0.81
N ASP A 83 -12.28 -20.60 -0.72
CA ASP A 83 -13.14 -20.76 -1.87
C ASP A 83 -12.86 -19.60 -2.84
N TRP A 84 -12.67 -19.89 -4.13
CA TRP A 84 -12.24 -18.94 -5.18
C TRP A 84 -13.22 -17.77 -5.43
N GLN A 85 -14.14 -17.53 -4.50
CA GLN A 85 -15.26 -16.61 -4.56
C GLN A 85 -15.17 -15.45 -3.54
N ASP A 86 -14.24 -15.47 -2.58
CA ASP A 86 -14.33 -14.56 -1.40
C ASP A 86 -13.36 -13.36 -1.38
N GLY A 87 -12.69 -13.05 -2.50
CA GLY A 87 -11.84 -11.86 -2.56
C GLY A 87 -10.61 -11.95 -1.64
N MET A 88 -10.12 -10.82 -1.12
CA MET A 88 -9.06 -10.80 -0.10
C MET A 88 -9.55 -11.23 1.29
N GLY A 89 -10.87 -11.34 1.50
CA GLY A 89 -11.44 -11.65 2.81
C GLY A 89 -10.96 -10.68 3.89
N ASP A 90 -10.56 -11.23 5.03
CA ASP A 90 -9.98 -10.51 6.17
C ASP A 90 -8.44 -10.51 6.17
N ASP A 91 -7.81 -11.08 5.14
CA ASP A 91 -6.37 -11.27 5.02
C ASP A 91 -5.71 -10.18 4.17
N TYR A 92 -6.24 -8.95 4.19
CA TYR A 92 -5.64 -7.79 3.53
C TYR A 92 -4.59 -7.11 4.41
N ALA A 93 -3.70 -6.31 3.83
CA ALA A 93 -2.66 -5.54 4.55
C ALA A 93 -3.21 -4.32 5.30
N PHE A 94 -4.05 -3.52 4.66
CA PHE A 94 -4.75 -2.40 5.31
C PHE A 94 -6.00 -2.04 4.54
N ALA A 95 -6.90 -1.26 5.14
CA ALA A 95 -8.11 -0.78 4.50
C ALA A 95 -8.16 0.75 4.50
N ILE A 96 -8.68 1.30 3.40
CA ILE A 96 -9.05 2.70 3.22
C ILE A 96 -10.57 2.78 3.33
N ARG A 97 -11.10 3.18 4.49
CA ARG A 97 -12.54 3.15 4.78
C ARG A 97 -13.16 4.53 4.69
N ASN A 98 -14.26 4.67 3.94
CA ASN A 98 -15.09 5.86 4.01
C ASN A 98 -15.92 5.84 5.31
N GLN A 99 -15.57 6.71 6.26
CA GLN A 99 -16.25 6.86 7.54
C GLN A 99 -17.35 7.92 7.52
N ASP A 100 -17.51 8.64 6.40
CA ASP A 100 -18.59 9.60 6.20
C ASP A 100 -19.92 8.92 5.81
N MET A 101 -21.01 9.67 5.92
CA MET A 101 -22.35 9.30 5.47
C MET A 101 -22.58 9.59 3.98
N ALA A 102 -21.66 10.31 3.32
CA ALA A 102 -21.71 10.62 1.89
C ALA A 102 -20.73 9.74 1.09
N GLU A 103 -21.00 9.59 -0.21
CA GLU A 103 -20.06 8.94 -1.14
C GLU A 103 -18.93 9.91 -1.50
N HIS A 104 -17.71 9.38 -1.61
CA HIS A 104 -16.51 10.17 -1.96
C HIS A 104 -15.74 9.50 -3.09
N GLY A 105 -15.21 10.29 -4.02
CA GLY A 105 -14.13 9.81 -4.89
C GLY A 105 -12.84 9.71 -4.08
N ILE A 106 -11.97 8.76 -4.41
CA ILE A 106 -10.62 8.72 -3.84
C ILE A 106 -9.55 8.70 -4.91
N ARG A 107 -8.43 9.35 -4.61
CA ARG A 107 -7.16 9.20 -5.32
C ARG A 107 -6.15 8.63 -4.34
N ILE A 108 -5.50 7.54 -4.76
CA ILE A 108 -4.40 6.89 -4.08
C ILE A 108 -3.16 7.15 -4.93
N ALA A 109 -2.12 7.70 -4.32
CA ALA A 109 -0.83 7.94 -4.96
C ALA A 109 0.28 7.29 -4.15
N TYR A 110 1.32 6.82 -4.83
CA TYR A 110 2.60 6.51 -4.19
C TYR A 110 3.66 7.48 -4.70
N GLU A 111 4.27 8.22 -3.77
CA GLU A 111 5.39 9.11 -4.03
C GLU A 111 6.66 8.47 -3.49
N ALA A 112 7.52 7.95 -4.38
CA ALA A 112 8.81 7.40 -3.98
C ALA A 112 9.75 8.52 -3.49
N ALA A 113 10.56 8.22 -2.47
CA ALA A 113 11.52 9.16 -1.90
C ALA A 113 12.73 9.36 -2.82
N ASP A 114 13.20 8.28 -3.44
CA ASP A 114 14.15 8.31 -4.55
C ASP A 114 13.43 8.11 -5.88
N THR A 115 13.78 8.95 -6.84
CA THR A 115 13.14 9.01 -8.16
C THR A 115 13.94 8.31 -9.25
N ASP A 116 15.18 7.94 -8.98
CA ASP A 116 16.12 7.62 -10.04
C ASP A 116 16.54 6.15 -9.99
N ASN A 117 16.16 5.41 -8.94
CA ASN A 117 16.84 4.15 -8.68
C ASN A 117 16.01 3.02 -8.04
N PHE A 118 15.21 2.35 -8.86
CA PHE A 118 14.55 1.10 -8.47
C PHE A 118 15.36 -0.17 -8.82
N ASN A 119 16.37 -0.08 -9.70
CA ASN A 119 17.19 -1.22 -10.19
C ASN A 119 16.38 -2.49 -10.51
N GLY A 120 15.30 -2.34 -11.25
CA GLY A 120 14.38 -3.44 -11.58
C GLY A 120 13.54 -3.98 -10.43
N ALA A 121 13.70 -3.48 -9.20
CA ALA A 121 12.77 -3.73 -8.12
C ALA A 121 11.42 -3.05 -8.39
N TYR A 122 10.37 -3.56 -7.74
CA TYR A 122 9.07 -2.91 -7.81
C TYR A 122 8.23 -3.14 -6.55
N ILE A 123 7.29 -2.22 -6.33
CA ILE A 123 6.17 -2.40 -5.41
C ILE A 123 4.88 -2.52 -6.22
N TYR A 124 4.02 -3.45 -5.82
CA TYR A 124 2.69 -3.62 -6.39
C TYR A 124 1.64 -3.55 -5.29
N PHE A 125 0.65 -2.68 -5.46
CA PHE A 125 -0.53 -2.60 -4.61
C PHE A 125 -1.77 -3.05 -5.39
N GLN A 126 -2.56 -3.95 -4.82
CA GLN A 126 -3.93 -4.23 -5.27
C GLN A 126 -4.89 -3.64 -4.24
N PHE A 127 -5.95 -2.98 -4.72
CA PHE A 127 -7.03 -2.48 -3.88
C PHE A 127 -8.34 -3.15 -4.30
N GLU A 128 -8.90 -3.98 -3.43
CA GLU A 128 -10.20 -4.61 -3.58
C GLU A 128 -11.29 -3.73 -2.97
N PRO A 129 -12.34 -3.36 -3.73
CA PRO A 129 -13.48 -2.65 -3.16
C PRO A 129 -14.40 -3.57 -2.35
N THR A 130 -14.95 -3.08 -1.25
CA THR A 130 -16.02 -3.77 -0.51
C THR A 130 -17.43 -3.30 -0.89
N GLY A 131 -17.53 -2.21 -1.65
CA GLY A 131 -18.80 -1.62 -2.10
C GLY A 131 -19.25 -2.18 -3.45
N ALA A 132 -20.57 -2.28 -3.65
CA ALA A 132 -21.12 -2.67 -4.94
C ALA A 132 -20.80 -1.62 -6.03
N ASN A 133 -20.47 -2.08 -7.24
CA ASN A 133 -20.13 -1.26 -8.42
C ASN A 133 -18.80 -0.49 -8.36
N SER A 134 -17.99 -0.67 -7.33
CA SER A 134 -16.61 -0.15 -7.30
C SER A 134 -15.67 -1.11 -8.06
N GLN A 135 -14.60 -0.57 -8.65
CA GLN A 135 -13.63 -1.33 -9.45
C GLN A 135 -12.33 -1.53 -8.67
N TYR A 136 -11.63 -2.63 -8.92
CA TYR A 136 -10.29 -2.83 -8.37
C TYR A 136 -9.36 -1.72 -8.86
N LEU A 137 -8.56 -1.21 -7.93
CA LEU A 137 -7.47 -0.31 -8.27
C LEU A 137 -6.14 -1.06 -8.15
N ARG A 138 -5.15 -0.59 -8.91
CA ARG A 138 -3.79 -1.10 -8.81
C ARG A 138 -2.79 0.02 -8.98
N ILE A 139 -1.72 -0.07 -8.21
CA ILE A 139 -0.56 0.81 -8.36
C ILE A 139 0.65 -0.11 -8.51
N ARG A 140 1.43 0.11 -9.56
CA ARG A 140 2.71 -0.56 -9.76
C ARG A 140 3.78 0.52 -9.85
N ILE A 141 4.73 0.48 -8.94
CA ILE A 141 5.86 1.40 -8.89
C ILE A 141 7.09 0.64 -9.35
N ASP A 142 7.64 1.06 -10.48
CA ASP A 142 8.88 0.56 -11.07
C ASP A 142 9.48 1.65 -11.96
N GLU A 143 10.67 1.39 -12.51
CA GLU A 143 11.40 2.32 -13.38
C GLU A 143 10.59 2.77 -14.61
N SER A 144 9.62 1.98 -15.05
CA SER A 144 8.86 2.23 -16.28
C SER A 144 7.67 3.16 -16.07
N ASN A 145 7.09 3.17 -14.86
CA ASN A 145 5.93 4.00 -14.51
C ASN A 145 6.34 5.33 -13.85
N GLY A 146 7.62 5.51 -13.53
CA GLY A 146 8.13 6.67 -12.81
C GLY A 146 7.71 6.66 -11.34
N ASN A 147 7.94 7.78 -10.67
CA ASN A 147 8.02 7.85 -9.20
C ASN A 147 6.75 8.39 -8.54
N ASN A 148 5.74 8.67 -9.35
CA ASN A 148 4.44 9.10 -8.89
C ASN A 148 3.39 8.36 -9.71
N VAL A 149 2.83 7.32 -9.11
CA VAL A 149 1.82 6.48 -9.75
C VAL A 149 0.54 6.64 -8.95
N GLU A 150 -0.53 6.99 -9.66
CA GLU A 150 -1.84 7.23 -9.06
C GLU A 150 -2.86 6.22 -9.60
N ALA A 151 -3.77 5.83 -8.74
CA ALA A 151 -5.02 5.20 -9.10
C ALA A 151 -6.18 5.93 -8.41
N SER A 152 -7.30 6.07 -9.10
CA SER A 152 -8.48 6.75 -8.56
C SER A 152 -9.74 5.93 -8.73
N SER A 153 -10.63 6.03 -7.75
CA SER A 153 -12.01 5.56 -7.86
C SER A 153 -12.93 6.76 -7.92
N ASP A 154 -13.94 6.67 -8.78
CA ASP A 154 -14.97 7.69 -8.88
C ASP A 154 -15.89 7.70 -7.64
N THR A 155 -16.04 6.57 -6.93
CA THR A 155 -16.90 6.46 -5.75
C THR A 155 -16.51 5.34 -4.77
N ILE A 156 -16.46 5.71 -3.49
CA ILE A 156 -16.53 4.83 -2.32
C ILE A 156 -17.83 5.14 -1.57
N PRO A 157 -18.81 4.22 -1.57
CA PRO A 157 -20.02 4.36 -0.76
C PRO A 157 -19.73 4.53 0.74
N ALA A 158 -20.63 5.23 1.43
CA ALA A 158 -20.57 5.41 2.89
C ALA A 158 -20.42 4.06 3.63
N GLY A 159 -19.46 3.99 4.56
CA GLY A 159 -19.18 2.80 5.35
C GLY A 159 -18.42 1.67 4.62
N THR A 160 -18.17 1.80 3.32
CA THR A 160 -17.40 0.83 2.54
C THR A 160 -15.93 1.19 2.48
N ALA A 161 -15.09 0.28 1.99
CA ALA A 161 -13.65 0.44 1.97
C ALA A 161 -13.01 -0.08 0.69
N TYR A 162 -11.75 0.31 0.47
CA TYR A 162 -10.80 -0.45 -0.34
C TYR A 162 -9.85 -1.21 0.57
N ARG A 163 -9.80 -2.53 0.45
CA ARG A 163 -8.82 -3.40 1.11
C ARG A 163 -7.58 -3.48 0.24
N CYS A 164 -6.41 -3.31 0.84
CA CYS A 164 -5.14 -3.29 0.13
C CYS A 164 -4.29 -4.48 0.51
N SER A 165 -3.73 -5.18 -0.48
CA SER A 165 -2.61 -6.11 -0.30
C SER A 165 -1.47 -5.68 -1.21
N PHE A 166 -0.24 -5.97 -0.80
CA PHE A 166 0.91 -5.50 -1.55
C PHE A 166 2.09 -6.48 -1.60
N LEU A 167 2.91 -6.28 -2.63
CA LEU A 167 4.07 -7.08 -2.95
C LEU A 167 5.27 -6.15 -3.15
N VAL A 168 6.40 -6.52 -2.54
CA VAL A 168 7.72 -5.95 -2.83
C VAL A 168 8.57 -7.05 -3.45
N ASP A 169 9.17 -6.80 -4.61
CA ASP A 169 9.98 -7.77 -5.32
C ASP A 169 11.31 -7.13 -5.75
N THR A 170 12.40 -7.66 -5.21
CA THR A 170 13.78 -7.19 -5.45
C THR A 170 14.59 -8.22 -6.23
N ARG A 171 13.95 -9.22 -6.87
CA ARG A 171 14.65 -10.32 -7.58
C ARG A 171 15.31 -9.94 -8.88
N ALA A 172 14.95 -8.79 -9.44
CA ALA A 172 15.62 -8.22 -10.60
C ALA A 172 16.72 -7.23 -10.22
N VAL A 173 16.90 -6.94 -8.93
CA VAL A 173 18.01 -6.11 -8.42
C VAL A 173 19.30 -6.90 -8.57
N ASP A 174 20.25 -6.33 -9.32
CA ASP A 174 21.59 -6.90 -9.41
C ASP A 174 22.27 -6.78 -8.04
N ALA A 175 23.11 -7.76 -7.67
CA ALA A 175 23.55 -7.94 -6.28
C ALA A 175 24.49 -6.84 -5.72
N ASP A 176 24.67 -5.73 -6.43
CA ASP A 176 25.77 -4.76 -6.24
C ASP A 176 25.29 -3.29 -6.19
N VAL A 177 24.03 -3.03 -5.85
CA VAL A 177 23.48 -1.67 -5.79
C VAL A 177 23.03 -1.29 -4.38
N ASP A 178 23.90 -0.55 -3.69
CA ASP A 178 23.62 0.18 -2.44
C ASP A 178 22.59 1.32 -2.61
N ASP A 179 22.08 1.51 -3.84
CA ASP A 179 21.27 2.67 -4.24
C ASP A 179 19.85 2.26 -4.68
N THR A 180 19.44 1.00 -4.47
CA THR A 180 18.02 0.65 -4.62
C THR A 180 17.22 1.20 -3.46
N ASP A 181 16.40 2.21 -3.71
CA ASP A 181 15.49 2.76 -2.72
C ASP A 181 14.04 2.69 -3.23
N LEU A 182 13.23 1.91 -2.51
CA LEU A 182 11.80 1.81 -2.74
C LEU A 182 10.98 2.61 -1.72
N SER A 183 11.63 3.31 -0.79
CA SER A 183 10.96 4.08 0.25
C SER A 183 10.11 5.21 -0.35
N GLY A 184 9.13 5.67 0.40
CA GLY A 184 8.16 6.65 -0.10
C GLY A 184 6.95 6.82 0.80
N GLN A 185 5.96 7.54 0.29
CA GLN A 185 4.68 7.77 0.97
C GLN A 185 3.51 7.34 0.10
N ILE A 186 2.59 6.58 0.70
CA ILE A 186 1.23 6.43 0.17
C ILE A 186 0.43 7.67 0.58
N ARG A 187 -0.21 8.32 -0.39
CA ARG A 187 -1.09 9.46 -0.17
C ARG A 187 -2.50 9.13 -0.61
N ILE A 188 -3.45 9.50 0.23
CA ILE A 188 -4.88 9.31 -0.01
C ILE A 188 -5.55 10.66 0.06
N SER A 189 -6.36 10.96 -0.95
CA SER A 189 -7.14 12.20 -1.00
C SER A 189 -8.55 11.91 -1.50
N THR A 190 -9.52 12.63 -0.96
CA THR A 190 -10.93 12.57 -1.36
C THR A 190 -11.28 13.74 -2.28
N PHE A 191 -12.23 13.57 -3.20
CA PHE A 191 -12.73 14.63 -4.07
C PHE A 191 -14.22 14.47 -4.40
#